data_AF-A0A367A0C9-F1
#
_entry.id   AF-A0A367A0C9-F1
#
_cell.length_a   1.000
_cell.length_b   1.000
_cell.length_c   1.000
_cell.angle_alpha   90.00
_cell.angle_beta   90.00
_cell.angle_gamma   90.00
#
_symmetry.space_group_name_H-M   'P 1'
#
loop_
_entity.id
_entity.type
_entity.pdbx_description
1 polymer ?
#
loop_
_entity_poly.entity_id
_entity_poly.type
_entity_poly.pdbx_seq_one_letter_code
_entity_poly.pdbx_strand_id
1 'polypeptide(L)'
;MALADEVQRIGAPVRRWMQHQKREYTRGEPRPLGGDLGAMGVYVSLVTAGAAAVHASGRELPDRVPLGDAVLLTLATFRLARRIAKDPVTAPVRAPFTAFQGPSGHAEVAEEVREHGGVKHAVGELLTCPFCLAQWVGTGFVFGYVTAPKATRLAALAMATVAGSDVLQFLYDGIQNGAFGLQATEGAE
;
A
#
# COMPACT_ATOMS: atom_id res chain seq x y z
N MET A 1 -0.39 -25.69 -35.65
CA MET A 1 -1.42 -24.76 -36.17
C MET A 1 -2.82 -25.11 -35.67
N ALA A 2 -3.26 -26.39 -35.67
CA ALA A 2 -4.59 -26.79 -35.16
C ALA A 2 -4.88 -26.43 -33.68
N LEU A 3 -3.91 -26.62 -32.77
CA LEU A 3 -4.07 -26.27 -31.34
C LEU A 3 -4.24 -24.75 -31.11
N ALA A 4 -3.59 -23.90 -31.90
CA ALA A 4 -3.71 -22.44 -31.77
C ALA A 4 -5.11 -21.96 -32.22
N ASP A 5 -5.63 -22.57 -33.29
CA ASP A 5 -6.96 -22.28 -33.82
C ASP A 5 -8.08 -22.76 -32.86
N GLU A 6 -7.87 -23.90 -32.21
CA GLU A 6 -8.80 -24.46 -31.22
C GLU A 6 -8.82 -23.63 -29.92
N VAL A 7 -7.65 -23.20 -29.45
CA VAL A 7 -7.53 -22.24 -28.33
C VAL A 7 -8.15 -20.88 -28.68
N GLN A 8 -8.00 -20.40 -29.93
CA GLN A 8 -8.66 -19.17 -30.38
C GLN A 8 -10.19 -19.31 -30.43
N ARG A 9 -10.70 -20.47 -30.85
CA ARG A 9 -12.15 -20.76 -30.91
C ARG A 9 -12.77 -20.82 -29.52
N ILE A 10 -12.10 -21.47 -28.57
CA ILE A 10 -12.54 -21.58 -27.16
C ILE A 10 -12.35 -20.26 -26.41
N GLY A 11 -11.34 -19.46 -26.76
CA GLY A 11 -11.04 -18.19 -26.10
C GLY A 11 -11.86 -16.99 -26.59
N ALA A 12 -12.46 -17.06 -27.78
CA ALA A 12 -13.25 -15.95 -28.34
C ALA A 12 -14.52 -15.61 -27.52
N PRO A 13 -15.32 -16.58 -27.02
CA PRO A 13 -16.42 -16.32 -26.09
C PRO A 13 -15.94 -15.62 -24.81
N VAL A 14 -14.87 -16.13 -24.19
CA VAL A 14 -14.30 -15.58 -22.95
C VAL A 14 -13.81 -14.15 -23.16
N ARG A 15 -13.07 -13.89 -24.24
CA ARG A 15 -12.59 -12.54 -24.57
C ARG A 15 -13.74 -11.56 -24.76
N ARG A 16 -14.82 -11.95 -25.45
CA ARG A 16 -16.01 -11.09 -25.63
C ARG A 16 -16.70 -10.80 -24.30
N TRP A 17 -16.87 -11.82 -23.47
CA TRP A 17 -17.42 -11.67 -22.13
C TRP A 17 -16.56 -10.72 -21.28
N MET A 18 -15.23 -10.88 -21.25
CA MET A 18 -14.33 -9.98 -20.52
C MET A 18 -14.42 -8.53 -21.01
N GLN A 19 -14.51 -8.31 -22.33
CA GLN A 19 -14.65 -6.96 -22.88
C GLN A 19 -16.00 -6.35 -22.56
N HIS A 20 -17.06 -7.16 -22.51
CA HIS A 20 -18.38 -6.72 -22.10
C HIS A 20 -18.39 -6.32 -20.62
N GLN A 21 -17.88 -7.19 -19.75
CA GLN A 21 -17.77 -6.91 -18.31
C GLN A 21 -16.90 -5.70 -18.01
N LYS A 22 -15.76 -5.55 -18.71
CA LYS A 22 -14.93 -4.35 -18.57
C LYS A 22 -15.72 -3.08 -18.88
N ARG A 23 -16.46 -3.04 -19.98
CA ARG A 23 -17.23 -1.85 -20.38
C ARG A 23 -18.35 -1.54 -19.39
N GLU A 24 -19.07 -2.57 -18.93
CA GLU A 24 -20.16 -2.40 -17.96
C GLU A 24 -19.63 -1.92 -16.60
N TYR A 25 -18.52 -2.51 -16.14
CA TYR A 25 -17.92 -2.17 -14.85
C TYR A 25 -17.32 -0.76 -14.85
N THR A 26 -16.51 -0.40 -15.86
CA THR A 26 -15.81 0.89 -15.83
C THR A 26 -16.69 2.09 -16.17
N ARG A 27 -17.89 1.87 -16.75
CA ARG A 27 -18.81 2.95 -17.17
C ARG A 27 -18.14 4.07 -17.98
N GLY A 28 -17.11 3.72 -18.76
CA GLY A 28 -16.33 4.68 -19.56
C GLY A 28 -15.12 5.30 -18.86
N GLU A 29 -14.90 5.06 -17.57
CA GLU A 29 -13.71 5.52 -16.86
C GLU A 29 -12.46 4.69 -17.22
N PRO A 30 -11.28 5.30 -17.28
CA PRO A 30 -10.02 4.61 -17.54
C PRO A 30 -9.54 3.83 -16.31
N ARG A 31 -10.12 2.65 -16.05
CA ARG A 31 -9.69 1.75 -14.96
C ARG A 31 -8.75 0.64 -15.48
N PRO A 32 -7.60 0.39 -14.82
CA PRO A 32 -6.57 -0.55 -15.28
C PRO A 32 -6.86 -2.02 -14.89
N LEU A 33 -8.07 -2.54 -15.11
CA LEU A 33 -8.49 -3.87 -14.60
C LEU A 33 -7.52 -5.02 -14.91
N GLY A 34 -6.85 -4.99 -16.07
CA GLY A 34 -5.85 -6.00 -16.42
C GLY A 34 -4.56 -5.89 -15.59
N GLY A 35 -4.15 -4.66 -15.25
CA GLY A 35 -3.04 -4.40 -14.34
C GLY A 35 -3.37 -4.82 -12.91
N ASP A 36 -4.59 -4.54 -12.45
CA ASP A 36 -5.08 -4.96 -11.13
C ASP A 36 -5.09 -6.48 -10.98
N LEU A 37 -5.61 -7.18 -12.00
CA LEU A 37 -5.59 -8.63 -12.05
C LEU A 37 -4.15 -9.19 -12.04
N GLY A 38 -3.24 -8.52 -12.77
CA GLY A 38 -1.82 -8.84 -12.73
C GLY A 38 -1.23 -8.68 -11.33
N ALA A 39 -1.52 -7.57 -10.65
CA ALA A 39 -1.06 -7.30 -9.29
C ALA A 39 -1.62 -8.33 -8.29
N MET A 40 -2.89 -8.72 -8.42
CA MET A 40 -3.48 -9.81 -7.63
C MET A 40 -2.74 -11.13 -7.84
N GLY A 41 -2.46 -11.49 -9.10
CA GLY A 41 -1.70 -12.70 -9.44
C GLY A 41 -0.30 -12.69 -8.83
N VAL A 42 0.42 -11.57 -8.93
CA VAL A 42 1.75 -11.39 -8.32
C VAL A 42 1.67 -11.52 -6.81
N TYR A 43 0.70 -10.86 -6.16
CA TYR A 43 0.53 -10.90 -4.71
C TYR A 43 0.27 -12.33 -4.22
N VAL A 44 -0.72 -13.03 -4.79
CA VAL A 44 -1.04 -14.41 -4.41
C VAL A 44 0.15 -15.32 -4.64
N SER A 45 0.83 -15.20 -5.78
CA SER A 45 2.00 -16.04 -6.09
C SER A 45 3.13 -15.83 -5.08
N LEU A 46 3.44 -14.57 -4.73
CA LEU A 46 4.49 -14.25 -3.76
C LEU A 46 4.13 -14.73 -2.35
N VAL A 47 2.88 -14.54 -1.91
CA VAL A 47 2.42 -15.00 -0.59
C VAL A 47 2.46 -16.52 -0.51
N THR A 48 1.95 -17.22 -1.53
CA THR A 48 1.96 -18.68 -1.56
C THR A 48 3.39 -19.22 -1.60
N ALA A 49 4.26 -18.66 -2.44
CA ALA A 49 5.67 -19.05 -2.50
C ALA A 49 6.41 -18.78 -1.18
N GLY A 50 6.17 -17.61 -0.57
CA GLY A 50 6.75 -17.26 0.73
C GLY A 50 6.28 -18.18 1.85
N ALA A 51 4.98 -18.48 1.91
CA ALA A 51 4.42 -19.43 2.87
C ALA A 51 4.99 -20.84 2.68
N ALA A 52 5.09 -21.32 1.44
CA ALA A 52 5.71 -22.59 1.12
C ALA A 52 7.19 -22.63 1.51
N ALA A 53 7.94 -21.56 1.26
CA ALA A 53 9.34 -21.45 1.65
C ALA A 53 9.53 -21.45 3.18
N VAL A 54 8.68 -20.74 3.92
CA VAL A 54 8.66 -20.77 5.39
C VAL A 54 8.38 -22.19 5.89
N HIS A 55 7.35 -22.84 5.33
CA HIS A 55 6.99 -24.20 5.70
C HIS A 55 8.14 -25.19 5.41
N ALA A 56 8.74 -25.12 4.23
CA ALA A 56 9.87 -25.98 3.84
C ALA A 56 11.14 -25.72 4.67
N SER A 57 11.32 -24.50 5.21
CA SER A 57 12.47 -24.16 6.04
C SER A 57 12.43 -24.74 7.46
N GLY A 58 11.34 -25.41 7.84
CA GLY A 58 11.18 -26.00 9.18
C GLY A 58 11.14 -24.98 10.32
N ARG A 59 10.92 -23.69 10.00
CA ARG A 59 10.79 -22.64 11.01
C ARG A 59 9.48 -22.80 11.76
N GLU A 60 9.56 -22.82 13.08
CA GLU A 60 8.38 -22.81 13.95
C GLU A 60 7.67 -21.46 13.82
N LEU A 61 6.36 -21.52 13.57
CA LEU A 61 5.51 -20.34 13.62
C LEU A 61 5.25 -19.98 15.08
N PRO A 62 5.23 -18.68 15.44
CA PRO A 62 4.94 -18.27 16.80
C PRO A 62 3.51 -18.65 17.18
N ASP A 63 3.34 -19.36 18.30
CA ASP A 63 2.03 -19.77 18.83
C ASP A 63 1.12 -18.57 19.16
N ARG A 64 1.74 -17.43 19.50
CA ARG A 64 1.07 -16.18 19.80
C ARG A 64 1.93 -14.99 19.38
N VAL A 65 1.27 -13.96 18.88
CA VAL A 65 1.90 -12.65 18.65
C VAL A 65 1.61 -11.78 19.87
N PRO A 66 2.63 -11.34 20.63
CA PRO A 66 2.44 -10.40 21.73
C PRO A 66 1.75 -9.12 21.23
N LEU A 67 0.83 -8.57 22.02
CA LEU A 67 0.10 -7.34 21.64
C LEU A 67 1.05 -6.17 21.31
N GLY A 68 2.17 -6.05 22.03
CA GLY A 68 3.18 -5.04 21.74
C GLY A 68 3.79 -5.17 20.34
N ASP A 69 4.06 -6.40 19.89
CA ASP A 69 4.56 -6.64 18.53
C ASP A 69 3.47 -6.36 17.48
N ALA A 70 2.22 -6.74 17.76
CA ALA A 70 1.10 -6.43 16.86
C ALA A 70 0.90 -4.92 16.67
N VAL A 71 0.93 -4.15 17.77
CA VAL A 71 0.86 -2.68 17.72
C VAL A 71 2.07 -2.10 16.99
N LEU A 72 3.28 -2.57 17.31
CA LEU A 72 4.51 -2.11 16.68
C LEU A 72 4.48 -2.32 15.15
N LEU A 73 4.13 -3.53 14.70
CA LEU A 73 4.02 -3.85 13.28
C LEU A 73 2.91 -3.05 12.59
N THR A 74 1.80 -2.77 13.29
CA THR A 74 0.70 -1.95 12.77
C THR A 74 1.15 -0.50 12.54
N LEU A 75 1.76 0.13 13.55
CA LEU A 75 2.29 1.49 13.45
C LEU A 75 3.37 1.59 12.37
N ALA A 76 4.27 0.60 12.32
CA ALA A 76 5.32 0.53 11.32
C ALA A 76 4.74 0.39 9.90
N THR A 77 3.75 -0.48 9.72
CA THR A 77 3.09 -0.69 8.42
C THR A 77 2.41 0.59 7.94
N PHE A 78 1.63 1.23 8.82
CA PHE A 78 0.98 2.50 8.54
C PHE A 78 1.99 3.56 8.10
N ARG A 79 3.05 3.78 8.91
CA ARG A 79 4.03 4.84 8.65
C ARG A 79 4.84 4.57 7.39
N LEU A 80 5.31 3.34 7.19
CA LEU A 80 6.13 2.99 6.04
C LEU A 80 5.31 3.04 4.75
N ALA A 81 4.08 2.52 4.74
CA ALA A 81 3.20 2.61 3.58
C ALA A 81 2.91 4.07 3.19
N ARG A 82 2.61 4.92 4.17
CA ARG A 82 2.39 6.35 3.93
C ARG A 82 3.67 7.07 3.50
N ARG A 83 4.83 6.70 4.06
CA ARG A 83 6.14 7.23 3.64
C ARG A 83 6.42 6.93 2.18
N ILE A 84 6.17 5.70 1.73
CA ILE A 84 6.36 5.32 0.33
C ILE A 84 5.34 6.02 -0.57
N ALA A 85 4.11 6.23 -0.09
CA ALA A 85 3.03 6.77 -0.91
C ALA A 85 3.00 8.31 -1.03
N LYS A 86 3.45 9.02 0.01
CA LYS A 86 3.17 10.44 0.19
C LYS A 86 4.38 11.31 0.54
N ASP A 87 5.48 10.74 1.02
CA ASP A 87 6.62 11.56 1.46
C ASP A 87 7.39 12.12 0.24
N PRO A 88 7.77 13.41 0.21
CA PRO A 88 8.62 13.96 -0.84
C PRO A 88 9.95 13.20 -1.01
N VAL A 89 10.51 12.64 0.06
CA VAL A 89 11.80 11.91 0.00
C VAL A 89 11.72 10.68 -0.92
N THR A 90 10.54 10.08 -1.05
CA THR A 90 10.29 8.90 -1.90
C THR A 90 9.72 9.28 -3.27
N ALA A 91 9.55 10.58 -3.57
CA ALA A 91 9.06 11.06 -4.86
C ALA A 91 9.88 10.57 -6.08
N PRO A 92 11.22 10.41 -6.02
CA PRO A 92 11.98 9.87 -7.16
C PRO A 92 11.53 8.46 -7.59
N VAL A 93 11.01 7.65 -6.66
CA VAL A 93 10.49 6.31 -6.95
C VAL A 93 9.13 6.38 -7.68
N ARG A 94 8.32 7.40 -7.35
CA ARG A 94 6.96 7.59 -7.89
C ARG A 94 6.94 8.43 -9.16
N ALA A 95 7.90 9.34 -9.33
CA ALA A 95 7.99 10.28 -10.45
C ALA A 95 7.85 9.65 -11.85
N PRO A 96 8.32 8.41 -12.14
CA PRO A 96 8.08 7.77 -13.44
C PRO A 96 6.60 7.46 -13.72
N PHE A 97 5.79 7.32 -12.68
CA PHE A 97 4.38 6.89 -12.74
C PHE A 97 3.40 8.00 -12.39
N THR A 98 3.85 9.07 -11.72
CA THR A 98 2.98 10.10 -11.14
C THR A 98 3.34 11.51 -11.59
N ALA A 99 2.35 12.40 -11.58
CA ALA A 99 2.49 13.83 -11.76
C ALA A 99 2.31 14.54 -10.41
N PHE A 100 3.23 15.43 -10.06
CA PHE A 100 3.17 16.20 -8.82
C PHE A 100 2.06 17.25 -8.91
N GLN A 101 1.19 17.28 -7.90
CA GLN A 101 0.03 18.17 -7.80
C GLN A 101 0.15 19.20 -6.68
N GLY A 102 1.32 19.30 -6.03
CA GLY A 102 1.56 20.22 -4.91
C GLY A 102 1.70 19.51 -3.56
N PRO A 103 1.85 20.27 -2.46
CA PRO A 103 1.84 19.72 -1.10
C PRO A 103 0.42 19.24 -0.71
N SER A 104 0.33 18.17 0.09
CA SER A 104 -0.96 17.56 0.53
C SER A 104 -1.10 17.38 2.03
N GLY A 105 -0.36 18.15 2.81
CA GLY A 105 -0.30 18.05 4.27
C GLY A 105 1.11 18.31 4.76
N HIS A 106 1.33 18.17 6.06
CA HIS A 106 2.66 18.29 6.64
C HIS A 106 3.57 17.16 6.13
N ALA A 107 4.67 17.53 5.47
CA ALA A 107 5.64 16.60 4.91
C ALA A 107 5.06 15.55 3.93
N GLU A 108 3.96 15.89 3.25
CA GLU A 108 3.32 15.03 2.25
C GLU A 108 3.08 15.77 0.92
N VAL A 109 3.11 15.03 -0.18
CA VAL A 109 2.85 15.52 -1.54
C VAL A 109 1.61 14.89 -2.14
N ALA A 110 0.83 15.72 -2.83
CA ALA A 110 -0.23 15.28 -3.72
C ALA A 110 0.40 14.85 -5.04
N GLU A 111 0.06 13.66 -5.49
CA GLU A 111 0.50 13.12 -6.76
C GLU A 111 -0.67 12.40 -7.41
N GLU A 112 -0.81 12.58 -8.72
CA GLU A 112 -1.81 11.91 -9.54
C GLU A 112 -1.14 10.88 -10.45
N VAL A 113 -1.79 9.73 -10.63
CA VAL A 113 -1.27 8.69 -11.51
C VAL A 113 -1.32 9.21 -12.95
N ARG A 114 -0.17 9.21 -13.62
CA ARG A 114 -0.11 9.60 -15.03
C ARG A 114 -0.92 8.61 -15.86
N GLU A 115 -1.62 9.10 -16.88
CA GLU A 115 -2.34 8.25 -17.83
C GLU A 115 -1.38 7.43 -18.69
N HIS A 116 -0.98 6.27 -18.17
CA HIS A 116 -0.29 5.23 -18.91
C HIS A 116 -1.23 4.04 -19.05
N GLY A 117 -1.50 3.55 -20.26
CA GLY A 117 -2.24 2.29 -20.37
C GLY A 117 -1.53 1.14 -19.63
N GLY A 118 -2.31 0.21 -19.05
CA GLY A 118 -1.81 -1.08 -18.57
C GLY A 118 -1.02 -1.05 -17.27
N VAL A 119 0.11 -1.77 -17.22
CA VAL A 119 0.86 -2.08 -15.98
C VAL A 119 1.40 -0.83 -15.28
N LYS A 120 1.86 0.17 -16.03
CA LYS A 120 2.43 1.40 -15.44
C LYS A 120 1.42 2.17 -14.59
N HIS A 121 0.16 2.18 -15.00
CA HIS A 121 -0.88 2.88 -14.23
C HIS A 121 -1.30 2.07 -13.00
N ALA A 122 -1.40 0.75 -13.07
CA ALA A 122 -1.60 -0.08 -11.87
C ALA A 122 -0.44 0.07 -10.87
N VAL A 123 0.80 0.18 -11.34
CA VAL A 123 1.97 0.47 -10.48
C VAL A 123 1.85 1.87 -9.86
N GLY A 124 1.41 2.87 -10.64
CA GLY A 124 1.14 4.21 -10.14
C GLY A 124 0.06 4.24 -9.07
N GLU A 125 -1.08 3.56 -9.28
CA GLU A 125 -2.15 3.43 -8.28
C GLU A 125 -1.66 2.73 -7.02
N LEU A 126 -0.86 1.66 -7.16
CA LEU A 126 -0.25 0.99 -6.01
C LEU A 126 0.68 1.94 -5.23
N LEU A 127 1.60 2.61 -5.92
CA LEU A 127 2.62 3.46 -5.31
C LEU A 127 2.06 4.76 -4.72
N THR A 128 0.86 5.20 -5.11
CA THR A 128 0.21 6.42 -4.58
C THR A 128 -0.88 6.12 -3.55
N CYS A 129 -1.33 4.86 -3.46
CA CYS A 129 -2.33 4.43 -2.50
C CYS A 129 -1.68 3.85 -1.23
N PRO A 130 -1.72 4.56 -0.09
CA PRO A 130 -1.12 4.06 1.15
C PRO A 130 -1.79 2.78 1.66
N PHE A 131 -3.08 2.57 1.36
CA PHE A 131 -3.79 1.34 1.75
C PHE A 131 -3.33 0.14 0.93
N CYS A 132 -3.17 0.29 -0.38
CA CYS A 132 -2.64 -0.77 -1.23
C CYS A 132 -1.21 -1.12 -0.80
N LEU A 133 -0.34 -0.13 -0.61
CA LEU A 133 1.02 -0.34 -0.09
C LEU A 133 1.04 -0.98 1.30
N ALA A 134 0.11 -0.63 2.19
CA ALA A 134 0.02 -1.23 3.52
C ALA A 134 -0.18 -2.75 3.46
N GLN A 135 -0.92 -3.26 2.47
CA GLN A 135 -1.06 -4.71 2.26
C GLN A 135 0.29 -5.38 1.97
N TRP A 136 1.11 -4.79 1.09
CA TRP A 136 2.42 -5.30 0.72
C TRP A 136 3.43 -5.19 1.87
N VAL A 137 3.48 -4.02 2.50
CA VAL A 137 4.38 -3.74 3.62
C VAL A 137 4.05 -4.64 4.82
N GLY A 138 2.77 -4.76 5.18
CA GLY A 138 2.33 -5.61 6.29
C GLY A 138 2.66 -7.08 6.04
N THR A 139 2.43 -7.57 4.82
CA THR A 139 2.82 -8.93 4.40
C THR A 139 4.33 -9.14 4.55
N GLY A 140 5.13 -8.17 4.08
CA GLY A 140 6.59 -8.20 4.23
C GLY A 140 7.04 -8.21 5.69
N PHE A 141 6.40 -7.42 6.56
CA PHE A 141 6.66 -7.44 7.98
C PHE A 141 6.30 -8.77 8.64
N VAL A 142 5.17 -9.39 8.26
CA VAL A 142 4.76 -10.71 8.80
C VAL A 142 5.76 -11.80 8.40
N PHE A 143 6.14 -11.88 7.12
CA PHE A 143 7.17 -12.83 6.69
C PHE A 143 8.52 -12.53 7.33
N GLY A 144 8.91 -11.26 7.41
CA GLY A 144 10.12 -10.84 8.13
C GLY A 144 10.09 -11.29 9.59
N TYR A 145 8.96 -11.12 10.27
CA TYR A 145 8.79 -11.48 11.67
C TYR A 145 8.98 -12.98 11.92
N VAL A 146 8.56 -13.83 10.97
CA VAL A 146 8.78 -15.28 11.04
C VAL A 146 10.23 -15.66 10.70
N THR A 147 10.80 -15.03 9.68
CA THR A 147 12.11 -15.43 9.13
C THR A 147 13.31 -14.82 9.84
N ALA A 148 13.17 -13.59 10.36
CA ALA A 148 14.23 -12.77 10.94
C ALA A 148 13.66 -11.81 12.03
N PRO A 149 13.04 -12.33 13.11
CA PRO A 149 12.25 -11.54 14.06
C PRO A 149 12.98 -10.34 14.66
N LYS A 150 14.26 -10.50 15.03
CA LYS A 150 15.05 -9.42 15.65
C LYS A 150 15.24 -8.23 14.69
N ALA A 151 15.59 -8.50 13.43
CA ALA A 151 15.79 -7.46 12.42
C ALA A 151 14.46 -6.77 12.10
N THR A 152 13.39 -7.55 11.94
CA THR A 152 12.05 -7.01 11.66
C THR A 152 11.53 -6.14 12.79
N ARG A 153 11.70 -6.56 14.06
CA ARG A 153 11.32 -5.74 15.22
C ARG A 153 12.08 -4.42 15.26
N LEU A 154 13.38 -4.43 14.97
CA LEU A 154 14.18 -3.19 14.92
C LEU A 154 13.71 -2.26 13.79
N ALA A 155 13.46 -2.79 12.60
CA ALA A 155 12.94 -2.01 11.48
C ALA A 155 11.55 -1.43 11.80
N ALA A 156 10.67 -2.23 12.39
CA ALA A 156 9.34 -1.79 12.79
C ALA A 156 9.40 -0.73 13.90
N LEU A 157 10.28 -0.91 14.90
CA LEU A 157 10.53 0.06 15.95
C LEU A 157 10.98 1.39 15.37
N ALA A 158 11.93 1.40 14.43
CA ALA A 158 12.38 2.63 13.78
C ALA A 158 11.22 3.38 13.12
N MET A 159 10.36 2.69 12.37
CA MET A 159 9.20 3.31 11.73
C MET A 159 8.15 3.80 12.75
N ALA A 160 7.89 3.05 13.82
CA ALA A 160 6.96 3.44 14.87
C ALA A 160 7.46 4.65 15.67
N THR A 161 8.77 4.71 15.96
CA THR A 161 9.39 5.88 16.61
C THR A 161 9.25 7.13 15.74
N VAL A 162 9.45 7.03 14.42
CA VAL A 162 9.21 8.15 13.50
C VAL A 162 7.75 8.57 13.53
N ALA A 163 6.81 7.62 13.50
CA ALA A 163 5.37 7.93 13.60
C ALA A 163 5.04 8.68 14.91
N GLY A 164 5.62 8.26 16.03
CA GLY A 164 5.48 8.96 17.32
C GLY A 164 6.10 10.36 17.30
N SER A 165 7.23 10.53 16.61
CA SER A 165 7.85 11.85 16.42
C SER A 165 6.97 12.78 15.59
N ASP A 166 6.33 12.28 14.54
CA ASP A 166 5.43 13.07 13.69
C ASP A 166 4.20 13.55 14.49
N VAL A 167 3.64 12.68 15.35
CA VAL A 167 2.55 13.08 16.27
C VAL A 167 3.00 14.22 17.19
N LEU A 168 4.22 14.14 17.74
CA LEU A 168 4.74 15.22 18.59
C LEU A 168 4.91 16.54 17.82
N GLN A 169 5.34 16.49 16.56
CA GLN A 169 5.42 17.67 15.69
C GLN A 169 4.03 18.28 15.45
N PHE A 170 3.02 17.46 15.13
CA PHE A 170 1.65 17.95 14.95
C PHE A 170 1.04 18.53 16.23
N LEU A 171 1.35 17.94 17.39
CA LEU A 171 0.92 18.48 18.67
C LEU A 171 1.59 19.84 18.94
N TYR A 172 2.89 19.95 18.70
CA TYR A 172 3.63 21.21 18.86
C TYR A 172 3.07 22.30 17.94
N ASP A 173 2.90 22.00 16.65
CA ASP A 173 2.31 22.92 15.67
C ASP A 173 0.88 23.32 16.08
N GLY A 174 0.08 22.37 16.58
CA GLY A 174 -1.28 22.64 17.05
C GLY A 174 -1.32 23.56 18.27
N ILE A 175 -0.38 23.41 19.20
CA ILE A 175 -0.23 24.31 20.36
C ILE A 175 0.20 25.71 19.89
N GLN A 176 1.18 25.80 19.00
CA GLN A 176 1.71 27.07 18.50
C GLN A 176 0.67 27.87 17.71
N ASN A 177 -0.15 27.19 16.91
CA ASN A 177 -1.18 27.82 16.08
C ASN A 177 -2.51 28.04 16.83
N GLY A 178 -2.56 27.77 18.14
CA GLY A 178 -3.75 27.99 18.96
C GLY A 178 -4.93 27.07 18.63
N ALA A 179 -4.71 25.97 17.90
CA ALA A 179 -5.75 25.02 17.52
C ALA A 179 -6.31 24.26 18.73
N PHE A 180 -5.54 24.18 19.82
CA PHE A 180 -5.96 23.65 21.13
C PHE A 180 -6.36 24.75 22.13
N GLY A 181 -6.52 26.00 21.67
CA GLY A 181 -7.08 27.07 22.48
C GLY A 181 -8.47 26.67 22.97
N LEU A 182 -8.58 26.49 24.28
CA LEU A 182 -9.82 26.21 25.00
C LEU A 182 -10.94 27.06 24.39
N GLN A 183 -12.04 26.42 23.98
CA GLN A 183 -13.34 27.07 23.93
C GLN A 183 -13.66 27.48 25.37
N ALA A 184 -13.08 28.59 25.83
CA ALA A 184 -13.54 29.27 27.01
C ALA A 184 -14.97 29.67 26.68
N THR A 185 -15.91 29.05 27.38
CA THR A 185 -17.33 29.36 27.38
C THR A 185 -17.51 30.80 27.85
N GLU A 186 -17.35 31.78 26.96
CA GLU A 186 -17.93 33.11 27.11
C GLU A 186 -19.41 33.01 26.69
N GLY A 187 -20.26 32.69 27.65
CA GLY A 187 -21.69 32.49 27.42
C GLY A 187 -22.45 32.20 28.70
N ALA A 188 -22.26 33.06 29.71
CA ALA A 188 -23.12 33.13 30.88
C ALA A 188 -23.19 34.59 31.36
N GLU A 189 -24.04 35.37 30.70
CA GLU A 189 -24.73 36.53 31.28
C GLU A 189 -26.23 36.39 30.99
#